data_AF-A0A2H0NHF0-F1
#
_entry.id   AF-A0A2H0NHF0-F1
#
_cell.length_a   1.000
_cell.length_b   1.000
_cell.length_c   1.000
_cell.angle_alpha   90.00
_cell.angle_beta   90.00
_cell.angle_gamma   90.00
#
_symmetry.space_group_name_H-M   'P 1'
#
loop_
_entity.id
_entity.type
_entity.pdbx_description
1 polymer ?
#
loop_
_entity_poly.entity_id
_entity_poly.type
_entity_poly.pdbx_seq_one_letter_code
_entity_poly.pdbx_strand_id
1 'polypeptide(L)' 'MNYKKVKVYATTTCSYCIMVADWLISKKVAFEKILVDQN' A
#
# COMPACT_ATOMS: atom_id res chain seq x y z
N MET A 1 -3.63 21.85 -2.23
CA MET A 1 -3.27 20.76 -3.14
C MET A 1 -4.04 19.51 -2.73
N ASN A 2 -4.96 19.03 -3.58
CA ASN A 2 -5.79 17.85 -3.29
C ASN A 2 -5.05 16.58 -3.73
N TYR A 3 -4.14 16.09 -2.89
CA TYR A 3 -3.44 14.83 -3.12
C TYR A 3 -4.46 13.71 -2.92
N LYS A 4 -4.87 13.03 -4.00
CA LYS A 4 -5.72 11.84 -3.88
C LYS A 4 -5.02 10.86 -2.94
N LYS A 5 -5.68 10.50 -1.83
CA LYS A 5 -5.18 9.51 -0.86
C LYS A 5 -4.91 8.20 -1.59
N VAL A 6 -3.65 7.78 -1.69
CA VAL A 6 -3.27 6.53 -2.35
C VAL A 6 -3.71 5.38 -1.45
N LYS A 7 -4.46 4.41 -2.00
CA LYS A 7 -4.88 3.20 -1.29
C LYS A 7 -4.22 1.99 -1.93
N VAL A 8 -3.58 1.16 -1.12
CA VAL A 8 -2.92 -0.07 -1.52
C VAL A 8 -3.72 -1.23 -0.95
N TYR A 9 -4.43 -1.94 -1.82
CA TYR A 9 -5.11 -3.18 -1.48
C TYR A 9 -4.10 -4.32 -1.60
N ALA A 10 -3.92 -5.05 -0.50
CA ALA A 10 -2.91 -6.10 -0.37
C ALA A 10 -3.50 -7.31 0.37
N THR A 11 -2.85 -8.46 0.21
CA THR A 11 -3.07 -9.62 1.10
C THR A 11 -1.85 -9.86 1.98
N THR A 12 -2.02 -10.51 3.14
CA THR A 12 -0.89 -10.82 4.05
C THR A 12 0.14 -11.77 3.45
N THR A 13 -0.28 -12.67 2.54
CA THR A 13 0.57 -13.66 1.89
C THR A 13 1.21 -13.16 0.58
N CYS A 14 0.81 -12.00 0.08
CA CYS A 14 1.30 -11.46 -1.18
C CYS A 14 2.67 -10.75 -1.00
N SER A 15 3.75 -11.46 -1.34
CA SER A 15 5.11 -10.91 -1.32
C SER A 15 5.28 -9.69 -2.23
N TYR A 16 4.59 -9.66 -3.37
CA TYR A 16 4.60 -8.52 -4.29
C TYR A 16 4.00 -7.26 -3.67
N CYS A 17 2.96 -7.42 -2.85
CA CYS A 17 2.27 -6.32 -2.19
C CYS A 17 3.15 -5.66 -1.11
N ILE A 18 4.04 -6.45 -0.49
CA ILE A 18 5.08 -5.94 0.42
C ILE A 18 6.08 -5.08 -0.36
N MET A 19 6.57 -5.58 -1.50
CA MET A 19 7.53 -4.85 -2.35
C MET A 19 6.96 -3.50 -2.84
N VAL A 20 5.70 -3.46 -3.24
CA VAL A 20 5.03 -2.22 -3.67
C VAL A 20 4.90 -1.23 -2.52
N ALA A 21 4.53 -1.70 -1.32
CA ALA A 21 4.48 -0.86 -0.14
C ALA A 21 5.85 -0.27 0.20
N ASP A 22 6.91 -1.08 0.17
CA ASP A 22 8.29 -0.64 0.41
C ASP A 22 8.77 0.38 -0.63
N TRP A 23 8.40 0.20 -1.90
CA TRP A 23 8.68 1.17 -2.95
C TRP A 23 7.97 2.51 -2.71
N LEU A 24 6.71 2.50 -2.28
CA LEU A 24 5.98 3.73 -1.93
C LEU A 24 6.58 4.43 -0.71
N ILE A 25 7.03 3.66 0.30
CA ILE A 25 7.76 4.18 1.46
C ILE A 25 9.07 4.85 1.01
N SER A 26 9.84 4.20 0.13
CA SER A 26 11.08 4.75 -0.45
C SER A 26 10.85 6.08 -1.19
N LYS A 27 9.69 6.22 -1.85
CA LYS A 27 9.30 7.45 -2.54
C LYS A 27 8.67 8.51 -1.63
N LYS A 28 8.56 8.25 -0.32
CA LYS A 28 7.91 9.13 0.67
C LYS A 28 6.47 9.47 0.29
N VAL A 29 5.78 8.53 -0.36
CA VAL A 29 4.37 8.67 -0.74
C VAL A 29 3.51 8.21 0.43
N ALA A 30 2.60 9.06 0.91
CA ALA A 30 1.62 8.65 1.90
C ALA A 30 0.56 7.75 1.24
N PHE A 31 0.40 6.53 1.75
CA PHE A 31 -0.63 5.59 1.30
C PHE A 31 -1.30 4.89 2.48
N GLU A 32 -2.52 4.42 2.25
CA GLU A 32 -3.30 3.60 3.17
C GLU A 32 -3.22 2.15 2.71
N LYS A 33 -2.73 1.24 3.57
CA LYS A 33 -2.68 -0.19 3.27
C LYS A 33 -3.95 -0.87 3.77
N ILE A 34 -4.69 -1.50 2.88
CA ILE A 34 -5.92 -2.24 3.16
C ILE A 34 -5.64 -3.71 2.94
N LEU A 35 -5.72 -4.52 4.00
CA LEU A 35 -5.59 -5.97 3.93
C LEU A 35 -6.95 -6.58 3.58
N VAL A 36 -7.08 -7.11 2.37
CA VAL A 36 -8.36 -7.66 1.87
C VAL A 36 -8.62 -9.09 2.33
N ASP A 37 -7.59 -9.77 2.84
CA ASP A 37 -7.66 -11.15 3.33
C ASP A 37 -8.02 -11.28 4.82
N GLN A 38 -8.03 -10.16 5.55
CA GLN A 38 -8.39 -10.09 6.96
C GLN A 38 -9.80 -9.53 7.19
N ASN A 39 -10.63 -9.51 6.15
CA ASN A 39 -11.99 -8.97 6.15
C ASN A 39 -13.00 -10.05 5.76
#